data_AF-A0AAD1W7B3-F1
#
_entry.id   AF-A0AAD1W7B3-F1
#
_cell.length_a   1.000
_cell.length_b   1.000
_cell.length_c   1.000
_cell.angle_alpha   90.00
_cell.angle_beta   90.00
_cell.angle_gamma   90.00
#
_symmetry.space_group_name_H-M   'P 1'
#
loop_
_entity.id
_entity.type
_entity.pdbx_description
1 polymer ?
#
loop_
_entity_poly.entity_id
_entity_poly.type
_entity_poly.pdbx_seq_one_letter_code
_entity_poly.pdbx_strand_id
1 'polypeptide(L)'
;MPEREDDFLTPATRLLEKRREMVEVEQALNSQKEEFQMKTESLQQRSTELEHKEEKLKDSLFKFDKFLKENDSKRKRAMRKAAEERQLAIQKEREFLRLQTENAQLKCRKDALLHRQEKNNIYQRYLQRVLEGTDEFQEVQEMIDRFNTLMVTQEKLLQREVKNQEKIEKEKAQLLHYQEETRSQILEQNNQLADLQGSLEKARAEVLQWESRWAQIQNTAAENTLRLGRIRMATLNLFHIITKHMHIKTDISLEDTEEQLEKVKICFMDLEAIYKDLKKTDQLSPSSAIPTTN
;
A
#
# COMPACT_ATOMS: atom_id res chain seq x y z
N MET A 1 117.84 103.14 -41.81
CA MET A 1 118.42 104.49 -41.94
C MET A 1 119.59 104.37 -42.91
N PRO A 2 119.55 105.03 -44.08
CA PRO A 2 120.43 104.72 -45.22
C PRO A 2 121.50 105.79 -45.51
N GLU A 3 122.65 105.35 -46.03
CA GLU A 3 123.35 105.95 -47.19
C GLU A 3 123.18 104.87 -48.28
N ARG A 4 122.26 104.93 -49.27
CA ARG A 4 122.02 105.83 -50.43
C ARG A 4 123.15 105.84 -51.47
N GLU A 5 123.21 104.78 -52.27
CA GLU A 5 123.88 104.72 -53.58
C GLU A 5 122.95 105.22 -54.72
N ASP A 6 122.17 106.29 -54.48
CA ASP A 6 121.02 106.70 -55.32
C ASP A 6 121.24 107.98 -56.18
N ASP A 7 122.46 108.53 -56.27
CA ASP A 7 122.67 109.89 -56.84
C ASP A 7 123.25 109.95 -58.28
N PHE A 8 123.35 108.83 -59.01
CA PHE A 8 123.73 108.85 -60.44
C PHE A 8 122.81 108.04 -61.37
N LEU A 9 121.54 107.90 -60.98
CA LEU A 9 120.56 107.15 -61.76
C LEU A 9 119.69 108.12 -62.60
N THR A 10 119.84 108.08 -63.92
CA THR A 10 119.02 108.83 -64.91
C THR A 10 117.53 108.51 -64.77
N PRO A 11 116.60 109.36 -65.27
CA PRO A 11 115.16 109.05 -65.29
C PRO A 11 114.82 107.68 -65.90
N ALA A 12 115.69 107.19 -66.81
CA ALA A 12 115.63 105.86 -67.38
C ALA A 12 115.90 104.74 -66.36
N THR A 13 116.82 104.92 -65.40
CA THR A 13 117.17 103.90 -64.40
C THR A 13 116.20 103.86 -63.20
N ARG A 14 115.61 104.97 -62.76
CA ARG A 14 114.46 104.94 -61.81
C ARG A 14 113.23 104.26 -62.41
N LEU A 15 113.00 104.42 -63.71
CA LEU A 15 111.92 103.75 -64.43
C LEU A 15 112.23 102.25 -64.60
N LEU A 16 113.51 101.87 -64.71
CA LEU A 16 113.96 100.47 -64.67
C LEU A 16 113.80 99.85 -63.28
N GLU A 17 114.09 100.58 -62.20
CA GLU A 17 113.85 100.11 -60.82
C GLU A 17 112.37 99.96 -60.51
N LYS A 18 111.51 100.92 -60.88
CA LYS A 18 110.05 100.77 -60.73
C LYS A 18 109.49 99.64 -61.61
N ARG A 19 110.07 99.40 -62.79
CA ARG A 19 109.75 98.21 -63.61
C ARG A 19 110.21 96.92 -62.94
N ARG A 20 111.40 96.90 -62.33
CA ARG A 20 111.93 95.76 -61.59
C ARG A 20 111.08 95.46 -60.35
N GLU A 21 110.73 96.47 -59.55
CA GLU A 21 109.79 96.35 -58.43
C GLU A 21 108.41 95.88 -58.89
N MET A 22 107.87 96.40 -60.01
CA MET A 22 106.61 95.90 -60.56
C MET A 22 106.71 94.45 -61.01
N VAL A 23 107.82 94.04 -61.64
CA VAL A 23 108.06 92.64 -62.04
C VAL A 23 108.22 91.74 -60.81
N GLU A 24 108.89 92.19 -59.75
CA GLU A 24 109.05 91.44 -58.49
C GLU A 24 107.72 91.31 -57.74
N VAL A 25 106.90 92.38 -57.68
CA VAL A 25 105.55 92.35 -57.09
C VAL A 25 104.59 91.50 -57.95
N GLU A 26 104.69 91.57 -59.27
CA GLU A 26 103.89 90.75 -60.20
C GLU A 26 104.29 89.27 -60.11
N GLN A 27 105.58 88.95 -59.96
CA GLN A 27 106.06 87.60 -59.67
C GLN A 27 105.57 87.10 -58.31
N ALA A 28 105.63 87.92 -57.25
CA ALA A 28 105.12 87.56 -55.93
C ALA A 28 103.59 87.39 -55.90
N LEU A 29 102.86 88.20 -56.68
CA LEU A 29 101.43 88.06 -56.84
C LEU A 29 101.05 86.80 -57.63
N ASN A 30 101.82 86.46 -58.67
CA ASN A 30 101.63 85.22 -59.42
C ASN A 30 101.95 83.99 -58.57
N SER A 31 103.04 83.99 -57.80
CA SER A 31 103.34 82.87 -56.89
C SER A 31 102.26 82.72 -55.82
N GLN A 32 101.73 83.82 -55.26
CA GLN A 32 100.62 83.77 -54.30
C GLN A 32 99.31 83.27 -54.94
N LYS A 33 99.03 83.64 -56.20
CA LYS A 33 97.89 83.10 -56.97
C LYS A 33 98.03 81.61 -57.22
N GLU A 34 99.20 81.16 -57.64
CA GLU A 34 99.51 79.74 -57.84
C GLU A 34 99.38 78.94 -56.53
N GLU A 35 99.89 79.46 -55.41
CA GLU A 35 99.71 78.84 -54.09
C GLU A 35 98.24 78.79 -53.65
N PHE A 36 97.48 79.86 -53.87
CA PHE A 36 96.05 79.91 -53.55
C PHE A 36 95.26 78.94 -54.42
N GLN A 37 95.60 78.84 -55.72
CA GLN A 37 94.99 77.90 -56.65
C GLN A 37 95.28 76.45 -56.23
N MET A 38 96.54 76.12 -55.94
CA MET A 38 96.93 74.80 -55.41
C MET A 38 96.19 74.44 -54.11
N LYS A 39 96.05 75.39 -53.18
CA LYS A 39 95.28 75.19 -51.94
C LYS A 39 93.79 75.01 -52.21
N THR A 40 93.22 75.77 -53.13
CA THR A 40 91.80 75.69 -53.50
C THR A 40 91.49 74.34 -54.15
N GLU A 41 92.34 73.89 -55.08
CA GLU A 41 92.22 72.59 -55.73
C GLU A 41 92.36 71.43 -54.73
N SER A 42 93.32 71.51 -53.80
CA SER A 42 93.49 70.51 -52.73
C SER A 42 92.28 70.46 -51.77
N LEU A 43 91.74 71.62 -51.37
CA LEU A 43 90.54 71.69 -50.55
C LEU A 43 89.31 71.15 -51.29
N GLN A 44 89.19 71.43 -52.58
CA GLN A 44 88.09 70.95 -53.39
C GLN A 44 88.15 69.43 -53.58
N GLN A 45 89.34 68.87 -53.86
CA GLN A 45 89.55 67.41 -53.86
C GLN A 45 89.16 66.80 -52.51
N ARG A 46 89.62 67.38 -51.39
CA ARG A 46 89.26 66.90 -50.05
C ARG A 46 87.77 66.99 -49.75
N SER A 47 87.08 68.03 -50.23
CA SER A 47 85.63 68.17 -50.11
C SER A 47 84.91 67.05 -50.86
N THR A 48 85.29 66.81 -52.12
CA THR A 48 84.68 65.73 -52.92
C THR A 48 84.93 64.34 -52.33
N GLU A 49 86.11 64.10 -51.76
CA GLU A 49 86.39 62.84 -51.05
C GLU A 49 85.54 62.67 -49.79
N LEU A 50 85.33 63.75 -49.03
CA LEU A 50 84.50 63.73 -47.83
C LEU A 50 83.04 63.46 -48.19
N GLU A 51 82.49 64.12 -49.21
CA GLU A 51 81.13 63.86 -49.71
C GLU A 51 80.97 62.40 -50.14
N HIS A 52 81.93 61.86 -50.88
CA HIS A 52 81.88 60.46 -51.31
C HIS A 52 81.98 59.47 -50.14
N LYS A 53 82.79 59.78 -49.12
CA LYS A 53 82.86 58.99 -47.88
C LYS A 53 81.55 59.08 -47.09
N GLU A 54 80.94 60.25 -47.01
CA GLU A 54 79.64 60.46 -46.36
C GLU A 54 78.53 59.65 -47.05
N GLU A 55 78.47 59.69 -48.39
CA GLU A 55 77.49 58.93 -49.16
C GLU A 55 77.66 57.41 -48.96
N LYS A 56 78.90 56.90 -48.98
CA LYS A 56 79.20 55.49 -48.65
C LYS A 56 78.77 55.12 -47.23
N LEU A 57 78.95 56.00 -46.26
CA LEU A 57 78.51 55.80 -44.88
C LEU A 57 76.98 55.77 -44.79
N LYS A 58 76.28 56.67 -45.46
CA LYS A 58 74.80 56.68 -45.55
C LYS A 58 74.28 55.37 -46.14
N ASP A 59 74.84 54.92 -47.26
CA ASP A 59 74.48 53.65 -47.89
C ASP A 59 74.73 52.45 -46.97
N SER A 60 75.85 52.45 -46.26
CA SER A 60 76.16 51.41 -45.28
C SER A 60 75.14 51.41 -44.14
N LEU A 61 74.77 52.57 -43.61
CA LEU A 61 73.75 52.71 -42.57
C LEU A 61 72.39 52.18 -43.03
N PHE A 62 71.95 52.50 -44.26
CA PHE A 62 70.70 51.95 -44.80
C PHE A 62 70.74 50.42 -44.94
N LYS A 63 71.87 49.87 -45.40
CA LYS A 63 72.06 48.40 -45.49
C LYS A 63 72.05 47.75 -44.10
N PHE A 64 72.70 48.37 -43.11
CA PHE A 64 72.70 47.88 -41.72
C PHE A 64 71.31 47.94 -41.09
N ASP A 65 70.57 49.03 -41.25
CA ASP A 65 69.20 49.14 -40.75
C ASP A 65 68.28 48.08 -41.38
N LYS A 66 68.39 47.88 -42.69
CA LYS A 66 67.66 46.81 -43.39
C LYS A 66 68.04 45.43 -42.86
N PHE A 67 69.33 45.15 -42.67
CA PHE A 67 69.81 43.89 -42.11
C PHE A 67 69.29 43.66 -40.69
N LEU A 68 69.31 44.68 -39.82
CA LEU A 68 68.78 44.60 -38.46
C LEU A 68 67.28 44.29 -38.47
N LYS A 69 66.49 44.99 -39.29
CA LYS A 69 65.04 44.73 -39.44
C LYS A 69 64.75 43.31 -39.93
N GLU A 70 65.50 42.83 -40.92
CA GLU A 70 65.34 41.46 -41.44
C GLU A 70 65.75 40.40 -40.42
N ASN A 71 66.85 40.63 -39.68
CA ASN A 71 67.32 39.73 -38.64
C ASN A 71 66.33 39.66 -37.48
N ASP A 72 65.81 40.80 -37.01
CA ASP A 72 64.77 40.86 -36.00
C ASP A 72 63.49 40.16 -36.46
N SER A 73 63.10 40.30 -37.73
CA SER A 73 61.96 39.57 -38.30
C SER A 73 62.19 38.05 -38.33
N LYS A 74 63.41 37.60 -38.70
CA LYS A 74 63.78 36.17 -38.66
C LYS A 74 63.78 35.65 -37.22
N ARG A 75 64.36 36.39 -36.27
CA ARG A 75 64.38 36.07 -34.84
C ARG A 75 62.96 35.98 -34.28
N LYS A 76 62.10 36.95 -34.56
CA LYS A 76 60.69 36.94 -34.12
C LYS A 76 59.93 35.74 -34.69
N ARG A 77 60.11 35.40 -35.97
CA ARG A 77 59.48 34.21 -36.58
C ARG A 77 59.98 32.91 -35.94
N ALA A 78 61.29 32.76 -35.75
CA ALA A 78 61.87 31.59 -35.10
C ALA A 78 61.36 31.42 -33.66
N MET A 79 61.29 32.52 -32.89
CA MET A 79 60.76 32.51 -31.53
C MET A 79 59.28 32.13 -31.48
N ARG A 80 58.44 32.64 -32.41
CA ARG A 80 57.02 32.26 -32.50
C ARG A 80 56.87 30.77 -32.82
N LYS A 81 57.59 30.28 -33.84
CA LYS A 81 57.55 28.86 -34.23
C LYS A 81 57.97 27.95 -33.07
N ALA A 82 59.05 28.31 -32.37
CA ALA A 82 59.50 27.55 -31.19
C ALA A 82 58.48 27.59 -30.05
N ALA A 83 57.78 28.70 -29.84
CA ALA A 83 56.71 28.81 -28.84
C ALA A 83 55.48 27.95 -29.21
N GLU A 84 55.05 27.99 -30.47
CA GLU A 84 53.96 27.16 -31.00
C GLU A 84 54.28 25.67 -30.88
N GLU A 85 55.49 25.26 -31.24
CA GLU A 85 55.94 23.86 -31.14
C GLU A 85 56.00 23.38 -29.69
N ARG A 86 56.47 24.23 -28.76
CA ARG A 86 56.41 23.93 -27.32
C ARG A 86 54.98 23.77 -26.82
N GLN A 87 54.06 24.65 -27.23
CA GLN A 87 52.65 24.53 -26.84
C GLN A 87 52.03 23.25 -27.39
N LEU A 88 52.30 22.91 -28.65
CA LEU A 88 51.82 21.68 -29.27
C LEU A 88 52.36 20.43 -28.55
N ALA A 89 53.65 20.43 -28.21
CA ALA A 89 54.26 19.35 -27.44
C ALA A 89 53.57 19.15 -26.07
N ILE A 90 53.30 20.24 -25.34
CA ILE A 90 52.58 20.18 -24.05
C ILE A 90 51.16 19.64 -24.22
N GLN A 91 50.44 20.03 -25.29
CA GLN A 91 49.10 19.51 -25.56
C GLN A 91 49.15 18.01 -25.86
N LYS A 92 50.10 17.56 -26.69
CA LYS A 92 50.27 16.14 -27.02
C LYS A 92 50.69 15.30 -25.83
N GLU A 93 51.54 15.81 -24.95
CA GLU A 93 51.91 15.12 -23.72
C GLU A 93 50.68 14.92 -22.80
N ARG A 94 49.83 15.94 -22.67
CA ARG A 94 48.58 15.83 -21.89
C ARG A 94 47.62 14.81 -22.50
N GLU A 95 47.46 14.80 -23.82
CA GLU A 95 46.64 13.81 -24.52
C GLU A 95 47.20 12.40 -24.34
N PHE A 96 48.52 12.24 -24.47
CA PHE A 96 49.21 10.97 -24.27
C PHE A 96 48.96 10.40 -22.88
N LEU A 97 49.17 11.20 -21.83
CA LEU A 97 48.94 10.78 -20.44
C LEU A 97 47.47 10.40 -20.20
N ARG A 98 46.52 11.18 -20.74
CA ARG A 98 45.09 10.84 -20.66
C ARG A 98 44.80 9.48 -21.30
N LEU A 99 45.21 9.29 -22.56
CA LEU A 99 45.01 8.03 -23.27
C LEU A 99 45.71 6.86 -22.59
N GLN A 100 46.89 7.08 -22.01
CA GLN A 100 47.61 6.05 -21.26
C GLN A 100 46.82 5.62 -20.02
N THR A 101 46.26 6.56 -19.26
CA THR A 101 45.43 6.24 -18.08
C THR A 101 44.15 5.50 -18.48
N GLU A 102 43.48 5.91 -19.56
CA GLU A 102 42.29 5.24 -20.08
C GLU A 102 42.60 3.82 -20.55
N ASN A 103 43.71 3.62 -21.26
CA ASN A 103 44.14 2.30 -21.71
C ASN A 103 44.41 1.36 -20.53
N ALA A 104 45.04 1.87 -19.46
CA ALA A 104 45.27 1.09 -18.25
C ALA A 104 43.95 0.69 -17.57
N GLN A 105 42.99 1.61 -17.45
CA GLN A 105 41.66 1.32 -16.90
C GLN A 105 40.90 0.28 -17.71
N LEU A 106 40.92 0.40 -19.05
CA LEU A 106 40.28 -0.55 -19.95
C LEU A 106 40.91 -1.95 -19.85
N LYS A 107 42.24 -2.03 -19.71
CA LYS A 107 42.93 -3.31 -19.47
C LYS A 107 42.50 -3.94 -18.15
N CYS A 108 42.52 -3.18 -17.05
CA CYS A 108 42.05 -3.70 -15.75
C CYS A 108 40.59 -4.17 -15.81
N ARG A 109 39.72 -3.43 -16.50
CA ARG A 109 38.32 -3.84 -16.69
C ARG A 109 38.18 -5.11 -17.51
N LYS A 110 38.96 -5.24 -18.59
CA LYS A 110 39.01 -6.47 -19.41
C LYS A 110 39.45 -7.66 -18.57
N ASP A 111 40.53 -7.52 -17.79
CA ASP A 111 41.06 -8.61 -16.97
C ASP A 111 40.05 -9.04 -15.87
N ALA A 112 39.38 -8.07 -15.25
CA ALA A 112 38.30 -8.35 -14.30
C ALA A 112 37.12 -9.11 -14.94
N LEU A 113 36.75 -8.76 -16.17
CA LEU A 113 35.70 -9.45 -16.92
C LEU A 113 36.11 -10.87 -17.31
N LEU A 114 37.35 -11.06 -17.76
CA LEU A 114 37.89 -12.39 -18.08
C LEU A 114 37.91 -13.29 -16.85
N HIS A 115 38.38 -12.81 -15.70
CA HIS A 115 38.33 -13.59 -14.46
C HIS A 115 36.90 -13.95 -14.04
N ARG A 116 35.93 -13.04 -14.23
CA ARG A 116 34.52 -13.34 -13.96
C ARG A 116 34.00 -14.41 -14.93
N GLN A 117 34.37 -14.35 -16.20
CA GLN A 117 34.01 -15.34 -17.21
C GLN A 117 34.62 -16.70 -16.88
N GLU A 118 35.89 -16.76 -16.48
CA GLU A 118 36.57 -18.00 -16.05
C GLU A 118 35.86 -18.67 -14.87
N LYS A 119 35.52 -17.88 -13.83
CA LYS A 119 34.75 -18.38 -12.69
C LYS A 119 33.39 -18.94 -13.11
N ASN A 120 32.70 -18.28 -14.03
CA ASN A 120 31.38 -18.69 -14.50
C ASN A 120 31.44 -19.85 -15.52
N ASN A 121 32.59 -20.11 -16.14
CA ASN A 121 32.77 -21.14 -17.15
C ASN A 121 32.41 -22.54 -16.62
N ILE A 122 32.58 -22.77 -15.32
CA ILE A 122 32.20 -24.02 -14.64
C ILE A 122 30.71 -24.34 -14.86
N TYR A 123 29.83 -23.34 -14.74
CA TYR A 123 28.38 -23.52 -14.95
C TYR A 123 28.05 -23.82 -16.40
N GLN A 124 28.72 -23.15 -17.35
CA GLN A 124 28.54 -23.43 -18.77
C GLN A 124 28.96 -24.86 -19.11
N ARG A 125 30.12 -25.32 -18.64
CA ARG A 125 30.59 -26.70 -18.85
C ARG A 125 29.64 -27.73 -18.23
N TYR A 126 29.13 -27.43 -17.04
CA TYR A 126 28.13 -28.27 -16.38
C TYR A 126 26.86 -28.39 -17.23
N LEU A 127 26.29 -27.26 -17.66
CA LEU A 127 25.06 -27.25 -18.48
C LEU A 127 25.26 -27.94 -19.84
N GLN A 128 26.42 -27.75 -20.47
CA GLN A 128 26.78 -28.48 -21.70
C GLN A 128 26.84 -29.99 -21.46
N ARG A 129 27.43 -30.45 -20.35
CA ARG A 129 27.43 -31.88 -20.00
C ARG A 129 26.03 -32.44 -19.73
N VAL A 130 25.14 -31.64 -19.13
CA VAL A 130 23.73 -32.04 -18.93
C VAL A 130 23.01 -32.15 -20.27
N LEU A 131 23.27 -31.21 -21.18
CA LEU A 131 22.74 -31.22 -22.55
C LEU A 131 23.21 -32.45 -23.33
N GLU A 132 24.50 -32.82 -23.22
CA GLU A 132 25.04 -34.05 -23.84
C GLU A 132 24.35 -35.34 -23.33
N GLY A 133 23.80 -35.31 -22.12
CA GLY A 133 23.10 -36.46 -21.52
C GLY A 133 21.59 -36.49 -21.75
N THR A 134 21.01 -35.48 -22.40
CA THR A 134 19.56 -35.31 -22.53
C THR A 134 19.19 -34.96 -23.97
N ASP A 135 18.39 -35.80 -24.62
CA ASP A 135 17.95 -35.57 -26.02
C ASP A 135 16.80 -34.57 -26.15
N GLU A 136 16.27 -34.05 -25.03
CA GLU A 136 15.09 -33.17 -25.01
C GLU A 136 15.38 -31.72 -25.45
N PHE A 137 16.65 -31.29 -25.43
CA PHE A 137 17.05 -29.92 -25.73
C PHE A 137 18.21 -29.92 -26.73
N GLN A 138 18.23 -28.95 -27.64
CA GLN A 138 19.31 -28.77 -28.60
C GLN A 138 20.35 -27.76 -28.10
N GLU A 139 19.93 -26.79 -27.30
CA GLU A 139 20.79 -25.76 -26.74
C GLU A 139 20.57 -25.57 -25.23
N VAL A 140 21.64 -25.15 -24.55
CA VAL A 140 21.57 -24.78 -23.12
C VAL A 140 20.56 -23.65 -22.90
N GLN A 141 20.39 -22.75 -23.86
CA GLN A 141 19.44 -21.65 -23.77
C GLN A 141 17.99 -22.16 -23.68
N GLU A 142 17.62 -23.19 -24.44
CA GLU A 142 16.27 -23.77 -24.40
C GLU A 142 15.96 -24.37 -23.01
N MET A 143 16.95 -25.01 -22.38
CA MET A 143 16.82 -25.53 -21.02
C MET A 143 16.60 -24.41 -20.00
N ILE A 144 17.33 -23.30 -20.14
CA ILE A 144 17.17 -22.11 -19.29
C ILE A 144 15.78 -21.49 -19.50
N ASP A 145 15.33 -21.36 -20.74
CA ASP A 145 14.02 -20.77 -21.06
C ASP A 145 12.87 -21.66 -20.55
N ARG A 146 13.02 -22.98 -20.67
CA ARG A 146 12.09 -23.96 -20.09
C ARG A 146 12.04 -23.86 -18.58
N PHE A 147 13.20 -23.79 -17.92
CA PHE A 147 13.29 -23.60 -16.47
C PHE A 147 12.62 -22.29 -16.03
N ASN A 148 12.92 -21.18 -16.69
CA ASN A 148 12.30 -19.88 -16.39
C ASN A 148 10.78 -19.93 -16.54
N THR A 149 10.29 -20.57 -17.61
CA THR A 149 8.85 -20.77 -17.83
C THR A 149 8.25 -21.59 -16.70
N LEU A 150 8.90 -22.69 -16.30
CA LEU A 150 8.46 -23.54 -15.18
C LEU A 150 8.42 -22.76 -13.87
N MET A 151 9.45 -21.98 -13.55
CA MET A 151 9.50 -21.14 -12.36
C MET A 151 8.35 -20.13 -12.33
N VAL A 152 8.09 -19.45 -13.46
CA VAL A 152 6.96 -18.51 -13.58
C VAL A 152 5.61 -19.24 -13.41
N THR A 153 5.46 -20.44 -14.00
CA THR A 153 4.22 -21.22 -13.81
C THR A 153 4.06 -21.70 -12.38
N GLN A 154 5.13 -22.13 -11.71
CA GLN A 154 5.11 -22.56 -10.32
C GLN A 154 4.69 -21.41 -9.40
N GLU A 155 5.24 -20.22 -9.60
CA GLU A 155 4.84 -19.03 -8.84
C GLU A 155 3.35 -18.73 -9.02
N LYS A 156 2.85 -18.77 -10.26
CA LYS A 156 1.42 -18.56 -10.55
C LYS A 156 0.53 -19.62 -9.90
N LEU A 157 0.95 -20.88 -9.91
CA LEU A 157 0.21 -21.98 -9.27
C LEU A 157 0.17 -21.82 -7.75
N LEU A 158 1.29 -21.47 -7.13
CA LEU A 158 1.34 -21.19 -5.69
C LEU A 158 0.42 -20.04 -5.30
N GLN A 159 0.45 -18.93 -6.06
CA GLN A 159 -0.46 -17.81 -5.83
C GLN A 159 -1.93 -18.20 -5.99
N ARG A 160 -2.25 -19.05 -6.99
CA ARG A 160 -3.61 -19.55 -7.17
C ARG A 160 -4.03 -20.45 -6.00
N GLU A 161 -3.13 -21.29 -5.49
CA GLU A 161 -3.43 -22.18 -4.39
C GLU A 161 -3.72 -21.43 -3.10
N VAL A 162 -2.93 -20.41 -2.77
CA VAL A 162 -3.22 -19.52 -1.63
C VAL A 162 -4.61 -18.89 -1.77
N LYS A 163 -4.94 -18.35 -2.95
CA LYS A 163 -6.26 -17.77 -3.21
C LYS A 163 -7.40 -18.78 -3.12
N ASN A 164 -7.18 -20.02 -3.55
CA ASN A 164 -8.17 -21.09 -3.43
C ASN A 164 -8.37 -21.47 -1.96
N GLN A 165 -7.29 -21.59 -1.20
CA GLN A 165 -7.32 -21.90 0.22
C GLN A 165 -8.09 -20.83 1.01
N GLU A 166 -7.84 -19.55 0.73
CA GLU A 166 -8.61 -18.43 1.32
C GLU A 166 -10.11 -18.51 1.00
N LYS A 167 -10.48 -18.93 -0.22
CA LYS A 167 -11.90 -19.12 -0.59
C LYS A 167 -12.53 -20.27 0.17
N ILE A 168 -11.82 -21.40 0.25
CA ILE A 168 -12.29 -22.58 1.00
C ILE A 168 -12.48 -22.23 2.49
N GLU A 169 -11.55 -21.48 3.08
CA GLU A 169 -11.64 -21.04 4.47
C GLU A 169 -12.83 -20.10 4.70
N LYS A 170 -13.07 -19.17 3.77
CA LYS A 170 -14.26 -18.29 3.81
C LYS A 170 -15.56 -19.07 3.71
N GLU A 171 -15.67 -20.00 2.76
CA GLU A 171 -16.87 -20.84 2.59
C GLU A 171 -17.09 -21.76 3.81
N LYS A 172 -16.02 -22.33 4.38
CA LYS A 172 -16.09 -23.10 5.63
C LYS A 172 -16.58 -22.25 6.80
N ALA A 173 -16.08 -21.03 6.95
CA ALA A 173 -16.52 -20.11 8.01
C ALA A 173 -18.01 -19.75 7.84
N GLN A 174 -18.46 -19.48 6.62
CA GLN A 174 -19.88 -19.22 6.32
C GLN A 174 -20.76 -20.43 6.64
N LEU A 175 -20.33 -21.64 6.28
CA LEU A 175 -21.05 -22.87 6.60
C LEU A 175 -21.17 -23.09 8.11
N LEU A 176 -20.09 -22.89 8.86
CA LEU A 176 -20.10 -23.02 10.32
C LEU A 176 -21.08 -22.02 10.96
N HIS A 177 -21.04 -20.76 10.51
CA HIS A 177 -21.98 -19.74 10.98
C HIS A 177 -23.43 -20.15 10.73
N TYR A 178 -23.75 -20.59 9.51
CA TYR A 178 -25.09 -21.06 9.18
C TYR A 178 -25.52 -22.27 10.01
N GLN A 179 -24.60 -23.21 10.29
CA GLN A 179 -24.87 -24.35 11.17
C GLN A 179 -25.16 -23.93 12.62
N GLU A 180 -24.43 -22.95 13.15
CA GLU A 180 -24.65 -22.41 14.49
C GLU A 180 -25.99 -21.65 14.60
N GLU A 181 -26.32 -20.84 13.58
CA GLU A 181 -27.60 -20.14 13.50
C GLU A 181 -28.78 -21.11 13.44
N THR A 182 -28.71 -22.09 12.55
CA THR A 182 -29.78 -23.10 12.42
C THR A 182 -29.91 -23.96 13.68
N ARG A 183 -28.80 -24.35 14.31
CA ARG A 183 -28.83 -25.05 15.60
C ARG A 183 -29.48 -24.21 16.69
N SER A 184 -29.18 -22.91 16.73
CA SER A 184 -29.80 -21.97 17.67
C SER A 184 -31.31 -21.83 17.43
N GLN A 185 -31.74 -21.73 16.17
CA GLN A 185 -33.15 -21.69 15.80
C GLN A 185 -33.88 -22.98 16.18
N ILE A 186 -33.27 -24.16 15.97
CA ILE A 186 -33.84 -25.45 16.38
C ILE A 186 -34.01 -25.50 17.90
N LEU A 187 -33.02 -25.02 18.67
CA LEU A 187 -33.12 -24.95 20.13
C LEU A 187 -34.25 -24.02 20.57
N GLU A 188 -34.39 -22.86 19.94
CA GLU A 188 -35.48 -21.92 20.23
C GLU A 188 -36.85 -22.55 19.94
N GLN A 189 -37.03 -23.18 18.78
CA GLN A 189 -38.27 -23.89 18.42
C GLN A 189 -38.58 -25.05 19.36
N ASN A 190 -37.57 -25.83 19.78
CA ASN A 190 -37.76 -26.92 20.74
C ASN A 190 -38.20 -26.39 22.12
N ASN A 191 -37.63 -25.27 22.58
CA ASN A 191 -38.07 -24.64 23.83
C ASN A 191 -39.54 -24.19 23.73
N GLN A 192 -39.92 -23.53 22.63
CA GLN A 192 -41.32 -23.13 22.40
C GLN A 192 -42.26 -24.34 22.35
N LEU A 193 -41.84 -25.45 21.73
CA LEU A 193 -42.60 -26.69 21.68
C LEU A 193 -42.79 -27.28 23.08
N ALA A 194 -41.75 -27.31 23.92
CA ALA A 194 -41.84 -27.75 25.31
C ALA A 194 -42.80 -26.88 26.13
N ASP A 195 -42.76 -25.55 25.96
CA ASP A 195 -43.67 -24.63 26.65
C ASP A 195 -45.13 -24.85 26.25
N LEU A 196 -45.39 -25.07 24.95
CA LEU A 196 -46.72 -25.39 24.43
C LEU A 196 -47.22 -26.76 24.92
N GLN A 197 -46.36 -27.78 24.93
CA GLN A 197 -46.69 -29.10 25.48
C GLN A 197 -47.03 -29.03 26.97
N GLY A 198 -46.24 -28.31 27.76
CA GLY A 198 -46.52 -28.11 29.19
C GLY A 198 -47.84 -27.37 29.42
N SER A 199 -48.18 -26.40 28.57
CA SER A 199 -49.46 -25.69 28.63
C SER A 199 -50.64 -26.60 28.26
N LEU A 200 -50.48 -27.45 27.25
CA LEU A 200 -51.47 -28.44 26.84
C LEU A 200 -51.72 -29.49 27.94
N GLU A 201 -50.66 -30.00 28.57
CA GLU A 201 -50.77 -30.96 29.67
C GLU A 201 -51.50 -30.38 30.88
N LYS A 202 -51.21 -29.12 31.25
CA LYS A 202 -51.94 -28.40 32.29
C LYS A 202 -53.43 -28.29 31.96
N ALA A 203 -53.76 -27.85 30.75
CA ALA A 203 -55.15 -27.74 30.31
C ALA A 203 -55.87 -29.10 30.33
N ARG A 204 -55.21 -30.19 29.88
CA ARG A 204 -55.76 -31.55 29.95
C ARG A 204 -55.99 -32.02 31.38
N ALA A 205 -55.06 -31.74 32.29
CA ALA A 205 -55.22 -32.07 33.70
C ALA A 205 -56.41 -31.34 34.32
N GLU A 206 -56.60 -30.06 34.00
CA GLU A 206 -57.77 -29.29 34.43
C GLU A 206 -59.07 -29.87 33.88
N VAL A 207 -59.13 -30.20 32.58
CA VAL A 207 -60.30 -30.84 31.97
C VAL A 207 -60.65 -32.15 32.68
N LEU A 208 -59.67 -33.02 32.91
CA LEU A 208 -59.89 -34.29 33.60
C LEU A 208 -60.39 -34.10 35.04
N GLN A 209 -59.89 -33.10 35.75
CA GLN A 209 -60.40 -32.75 37.09
C GLN A 209 -61.87 -32.31 37.03
N TRP A 210 -62.25 -31.48 36.06
CA TRP A 210 -63.63 -31.03 35.89
C TRP A 210 -64.56 -32.15 35.44
N GLU A 211 -64.12 -33.04 34.55
CA GLU A 211 -64.87 -34.23 34.12
C GLU A 211 -65.14 -35.16 35.32
N SER A 212 -64.14 -35.39 36.17
CA SER A 212 -64.30 -36.20 37.39
C SER A 212 -65.31 -35.58 38.36
N ARG A 213 -65.20 -34.26 38.61
CA ARG A 213 -66.18 -33.52 39.43
C ARG A 213 -67.58 -33.60 38.84
N TRP A 214 -67.70 -33.43 37.52
CA TRP A 214 -68.97 -33.54 36.82
C TRP A 214 -69.59 -34.94 36.98
N ALA A 215 -68.80 -36.00 36.77
CA ALA A 215 -69.25 -37.37 36.96
C ALA A 215 -69.71 -37.64 38.40
N GLN A 216 -69.01 -37.10 39.41
CA GLN A 216 -69.42 -37.20 40.81
C GLN A 216 -70.76 -36.50 41.08
N ILE A 217 -70.97 -35.30 40.53
CA ILE A 217 -72.24 -34.59 40.61
C ILE A 217 -73.36 -35.42 39.96
N GLN A 218 -73.09 -35.97 38.77
CA GLN A 218 -74.05 -36.75 38.01
C GLN A 218 -74.45 -38.05 38.73
N ASN A 219 -73.46 -38.78 39.28
CA ASN A 219 -73.71 -39.97 40.10
C ASN A 219 -74.51 -39.63 41.36
N THR A 220 -74.15 -38.54 42.05
CA THR A 220 -74.89 -38.09 43.24
C THR A 220 -76.34 -37.72 42.90
N ALA A 221 -76.56 -37.04 41.78
CA ALA A 221 -77.90 -36.72 41.28
C ALA A 221 -78.70 -37.98 40.93
N ALA A 222 -78.08 -38.97 40.28
CA ALA A 222 -78.69 -40.26 39.97
C ALA A 222 -79.05 -41.05 41.24
N GLU A 223 -78.15 -41.11 42.23
CA GLU A 223 -78.41 -41.73 43.54
C GLU A 223 -79.56 -41.06 44.27
N ASN A 224 -79.58 -39.72 44.33
CA ASN A 224 -80.67 -38.97 44.95
C ASN A 224 -82.00 -39.20 44.22
N THR A 225 -81.98 -39.25 42.88
CA THR A 225 -83.17 -39.55 42.07
C THR A 225 -83.69 -40.96 42.35
N LEU A 226 -82.80 -41.95 42.45
CA LEU A 226 -83.17 -43.33 42.80
C LEU A 226 -83.71 -43.42 44.22
N ARG A 227 -83.07 -42.76 45.20
CA ARG A 227 -83.54 -42.70 46.60
C ARG A 227 -84.92 -42.06 46.67
N LEU A 228 -85.13 -40.94 45.98
CA LEU A 228 -86.43 -40.30 45.88
C LEU A 228 -87.46 -41.26 45.28
N GLY A 229 -87.15 -41.94 44.17
CA GLY A 229 -88.02 -42.95 43.57
C GLY A 229 -88.39 -44.09 44.52
N ARG A 230 -87.43 -44.60 45.30
CA ARG A 230 -87.67 -45.63 46.33
C ARG A 230 -88.57 -45.13 47.46
N ILE A 231 -88.33 -43.92 47.96
CA ILE A 231 -89.19 -43.28 48.96
C ILE A 231 -90.61 -43.17 48.42
N ARG A 232 -90.76 -42.63 47.19
CA ARG A 232 -92.06 -42.50 46.53
C ARG A 232 -92.82 -43.83 46.44
N MET A 233 -92.15 -44.89 46.00
CA MET A 233 -92.76 -46.22 45.89
C MET A 233 -93.12 -46.83 47.26
N ALA A 234 -92.25 -46.70 48.26
CA ALA A 234 -92.52 -47.19 49.61
C ALA A 234 -93.70 -46.45 50.26
N THR A 235 -93.75 -45.12 50.10
CA THR A 235 -94.87 -44.28 50.53
C THR A 235 -96.16 -44.69 49.85
N LEU A 236 -96.15 -44.84 48.52
CA LEU A 236 -97.32 -45.25 47.75
C LEU A 236 -97.81 -46.64 48.17
N ASN A 237 -96.89 -47.59 48.38
CA ASN A 237 -97.23 -48.94 48.84
C ASN A 237 -97.86 -48.93 50.23
N LEU A 238 -97.29 -48.18 51.19
CA LEU A 238 -97.85 -48.03 52.53
C LEU A 238 -99.22 -47.36 52.50
N PHE A 239 -99.35 -46.29 51.70
CA PHE A 239 -100.61 -45.59 51.47
C PHE A 239 -101.68 -46.55 50.94
N HIS A 240 -101.37 -47.33 49.90
CA HIS A 240 -102.28 -48.35 49.36
C HIS A 240 -102.70 -49.39 50.39
N ILE A 241 -101.78 -49.89 51.22
CA ILE A 241 -102.10 -50.84 52.29
C ILE A 241 -103.09 -50.21 53.27
N ILE A 242 -102.83 -48.99 53.73
CA ILE A 242 -103.70 -48.27 54.66
C ILE A 242 -105.07 -48.01 54.06
N THR A 243 -105.14 -47.49 52.83
CA THR A 243 -106.42 -47.24 52.15
C THR A 243 -107.21 -48.52 51.93
N LYS A 244 -106.53 -49.65 51.68
CA LYS A 244 -107.17 -50.96 51.49
C LYS A 244 -107.71 -51.54 52.79
N HIS A 245 -106.94 -51.49 53.88
CA HIS A 245 -107.36 -52.04 55.18
C HIS A 245 -108.42 -51.17 55.88
N MET A 246 -108.32 -49.85 55.74
CA MET A 246 -109.23 -48.90 56.40
C MET A 246 -110.42 -48.52 55.51
N HIS A 247 -110.56 -49.11 54.31
CA HIS A 247 -111.59 -48.79 53.31
C HIS A 247 -111.76 -47.28 53.03
N ILE A 248 -110.67 -46.52 53.11
CA ILE A 248 -110.70 -45.06 52.93
C ILE A 248 -110.70 -44.77 51.43
N LYS A 249 -111.82 -44.26 50.90
CA LYS A 249 -111.86 -43.66 49.56
C LYS A 249 -111.07 -42.35 49.59
N THR A 250 -109.95 -42.31 48.89
CA THR A 250 -109.10 -41.13 48.77
C THR A 250 -108.93 -40.77 47.29
N ASP A 251 -108.99 -39.47 47.00
CA ASP A 251 -108.81 -38.88 45.67
C ASP A 251 -107.42 -38.22 45.58
N ILE A 252 -106.39 -38.94 46.04
CA ILE A 252 -105.01 -38.45 46.09
C ILE A 252 -104.29 -38.94 44.84
N SER A 253 -103.59 -38.03 44.15
CA SER A 253 -102.84 -38.35 42.94
C SER A 253 -101.72 -39.35 43.23
N LEU A 254 -101.50 -40.28 42.30
CA LEU A 254 -100.43 -41.29 42.39
C LEU A 254 -99.03 -40.66 42.41
N GLU A 255 -98.87 -39.44 41.90
CA GLU A 255 -97.59 -38.72 41.84
C GLU A 255 -97.33 -37.79 43.03
N ASP A 256 -98.35 -37.47 43.84
CA ASP A 256 -98.21 -36.60 45.01
C ASP A 256 -97.80 -37.40 46.25
N THR A 257 -96.48 -37.60 46.37
CA THR A 257 -95.91 -38.40 47.44
C THR A 257 -95.90 -37.70 48.79
N GLU A 258 -96.02 -36.37 48.84
CA GLU A 258 -96.09 -35.64 50.10
C GLU A 258 -97.46 -35.84 50.76
N GLU A 259 -98.54 -35.68 49.98
CA GLU A 259 -99.90 -35.86 50.48
C GLU A 259 -100.18 -37.33 50.89
N GLN A 260 -99.65 -38.29 50.13
CA GLN A 260 -99.69 -39.71 50.50
C GLN A 260 -98.99 -39.97 51.83
N LEU A 261 -97.78 -39.44 52.03
CA LEU A 261 -97.01 -39.64 53.27
C LEU A 261 -97.73 -39.04 54.48
N GLU A 262 -98.38 -37.88 54.32
CA GLU A 262 -99.14 -37.25 55.40
C GLU A 262 -100.35 -38.11 55.81
N LYS A 263 -101.04 -38.75 54.85
CA LYS A 263 -102.11 -39.72 55.18
C LYS A 263 -101.58 -40.97 55.86
N VAL A 264 -100.44 -41.51 55.40
CA VAL A 264 -99.77 -42.63 56.07
C VAL A 264 -99.46 -42.26 57.53
N LYS A 265 -98.89 -41.07 57.76
CA LYS A 265 -98.56 -40.55 59.09
C LYS A 265 -99.79 -40.39 59.98
N ILE A 266 -100.88 -39.76 59.49
CA ILE A 266 -102.12 -39.61 60.26
C ILE A 266 -102.65 -40.97 60.70
N CYS A 267 -102.70 -41.95 59.79
CA CYS A 267 -103.16 -43.29 60.13
C CYS A 267 -102.25 -44.00 61.14
N PHE A 268 -100.93 -43.85 61.03
CA PHE A 268 -100.01 -44.40 62.03
C PHE A 268 -100.20 -43.74 63.40
N MET A 269 -100.42 -42.43 63.46
CA MET A 269 -100.73 -41.71 64.69
C MET A 269 -102.05 -42.18 65.31
N ASP A 270 -103.08 -42.41 64.50
CA ASP A 270 -104.37 -42.93 64.94
C ASP A 270 -104.22 -44.36 65.50
N LEU A 271 -103.47 -45.24 64.80
CA LEU A 271 -103.17 -46.59 65.29
C LEU A 271 -102.34 -46.57 66.58
N GLU A 272 -101.41 -45.63 66.72
CA GLU A 272 -100.61 -45.46 67.94
C GLU A 272 -101.47 -44.95 69.11
N ALA A 273 -102.43 -44.06 68.84
CA ALA A 273 -103.40 -43.62 69.83
C ALA A 273 -104.30 -44.78 70.28
N ILE A 274 -104.84 -45.55 69.33
CA ILE A 274 -105.64 -46.76 69.62
C ILE A 274 -104.83 -47.79 70.41
N TYR A 275 -103.56 -48.02 70.04
CA TYR A 275 -102.68 -48.94 70.77
C TYR A 275 -102.40 -48.46 72.20
N LYS A 276 -102.17 -47.15 72.39
CA LYS A 276 -102.00 -46.55 73.72
C LYS A 276 -103.27 -46.68 74.56
N ASP A 277 -104.45 -46.53 73.96
CA ASP A 277 -105.73 -46.68 74.65
C ASP A 277 -106.04 -48.15 74.98
N LEU A 278 -105.74 -49.09 74.08
CA LEU A 278 -105.81 -50.54 74.37
C LEU A 278 -104.88 -50.92 75.52
N LYS A 279 -103.66 -50.39 75.55
CA LYS A 279 -102.69 -50.64 76.62
C LYS A 279 -103.12 -50.04 77.96
N LYS A 280 -103.90 -48.94 77.96
CA LYS A 280 -104.55 -48.40 79.16
C LYS A 280 -105.76 -49.26 79.59
N THR A 281 -106.47 -49.87 78.64
CA THR A 281 -107.64 -50.71 78.90
C THR A 281 -107.25 -52.09 79.45
N ASP A 282 -106.13 -52.66 79.00
CA ASP A 282 -105.55 -53.91 79.51
C ASP A 282 -105.08 -53.81 80.98
N GLN A 283 -104.97 -52.60 81.53
CA GLN A 283 -104.61 -52.38 82.94
C GLN A 283 -105.81 -52.29 83.90
N LEU A 284 -107.07 -52.44 83.44
CA LEU A 284 -108.27 -52.06 84.21
C LEU A 284 -109.43 -53.09 84.29
N SER A 285 -109.24 -54.41 84.20
CA SER A 285 -110.35 -55.38 84.47
C SER A 285 -109.96 -56.74 85.07
N PRO A 286 -110.49 -57.13 86.26
CA PRO A 286 -110.47 -58.51 86.81
C PRO A 286 -111.87 -59.19 86.97
N SER A 287 -111.86 -60.54 86.84
CA SER A 287 -112.72 -61.62 87.42
C SER A 287 -114.27 -61.63 87.27
N SER A 288 -114.82 -62.77 86.82
CA SER A 288 -115.91 -63.46 87.53
C SER A 288 -115.99 -64.96 87.22
N ALA A 289 -116.48 -65.72 88.20
CA ALA A 289 -116.44 -67.17 88.35
C ALA A 289 -117.81 -67.85 88.07
N ILE A 290 -117.82 -69.17 87.84
CA ILE A 290 -119.00 -70.07 88.01
C ILE A 290 -118.56 -71.41 88.68
N PRO A 291 -119.34 -71.98 89.63
CA PRO A 291 -118.99 -73.18 90.43
C PRO A 291 -119.84 -74.48 90.17
N THR A 292 -119.28 -75.65 90.59
CA THR A 292 -119.87 -76.93 91.16
C THR A 292 -121.02 -77.67 90.45
N THR A 293 -121.21 -79.01 90.43
CA THR A 293 -120.79 -80.18 91.26
C THR A 293 -121.27 -81.50 90.61
N ASN A 294 -120.46 -82.57 90.62
CA ASN A 294 -120.75 -83.98 91.02
C ASN A 294 -119.53 -84.87 90.68
#